data_AF-A0A447JM95-F1
#
_entry.id   AF-A0A447JM95-F1
#
_cell.length_a   1.000
_cell.length_b   1.000
_cell.length_c   1.000
_cell.angle_alpha   90.00
_cell.angle_beta   90.00
_cell.angle_gamma   90.00
#
_symmetry.space_group_name_H-M   'P 1'
#
loop_
_entity.id
_entity.type
_entity.pdbx_description
1 polymer ?
#
loop_
_entity_poly.entity_id
_entity_poly.type
_entity_poly.pdbx_seq_one_letter_code
_entity_poly.pdbx_strand_id
1 'polypeptide(L)'
;MGEDFTYSVEFEVYPEVELTGLESIEVEKPVVEVTDADVDVMLDTLRKQQATWKEKDGAADAEDRVTIDFTGSVDGEEFEGGKATDFVLAMGPGSYDSGL
;
A
#
# COMPACT_ATOMS: atom_id res chain seq x y z
N MET A 1 52.95 54.90 2.98
CA MET A 1 52.91 53.78 3.94
C MET A 1 51.78 52.89 3.48
N GLY A 2 52.08 51.66 3.05
CA GLY A 2 51.06 50.73 2.59
C GLY A 2 50.36 50.13 3.81
N GLU A 3 49.03 50.09 3.79
CA GLU A 3 48.24 49.42 4.82
C GLU A 3 48.08 47.93 4.45
N ASP A 4 48.20 47.06 5.45
CA ASP A 4 48.08 45.61 5.27
C ASP A 4 46.63 45.22 4.97
N PHE A 5 46.43 44.53 3.85
CA PHE A 5 45.13 43.98 3.46
C PHE A 5 44.93 42.60 4.09
N THR A 6 43.88 42.44 4.88
CA THR A 6 43.48 41.16 5.47
C THR A 6 42.13 40.74 4.91
N TYR A 7 42.01 39.48 4.50
CA TYR A 7 40.73 38.85 4.20
C TYR A 7 40.67 37.50 4.92
N SER A 8 39.46 37.09 5.29
CA SER A 8 39.18 35.77 5.87
C SER A 8 38.39 34.94 4.87
N VAL A 9 38.67 33.64 4.86
CA VAL A 9 37.89 32.65 4.12
C VAL A 9 37.37 31.67 5.14
N GLU A 10 36.05 31.61 5.25
CA GLU A 10 35.36 30.63 6.06
C GLU A 10 35.09 29.38 5.21
N PHE A 11 35.38 28.22 5.79
CA PHE A 11 34.95 26.95 5.24
C PHE A 11 34.59 26.02 6.39
N GLU A 12 33.66 25.11 6.12
CA GLU A 12 33.23 24.13 7.10
C GLU A 12 34.22 22.97 7.15
N VAL A 13 34.60 22.60 8.35
CA VAL A 13 35.38 21.39 8.62
C VAL A 13 34.41 20.33 9.10
N TYR A 14 34.50 19.13 8.53
CA TYR A 14 33.66 18.02 8.99
C TYR A 14 33.99 17.71 10.45
N PRO A 15 32.97 17.61 11.32
CA PRO A 15 33.19 17.24 12.71
C PRO A 15 33.69 15.80 12.79
N GLU A 16 34.51 15.52 13.80
CA GLU A 16 34.83 14.14 14.15
C GLU A 16 33.57 13.48 14.71
N VAL A 17 33.12 12.40 14.05
CA VAL A 17 31.94 11.64 14.46
C VAL A 17 32.40 10.48 15.34
N GLU A 18 32.10 10.55 16.63
CA GLU A 18 32.29 9.45 17.57
C GLU A 18 31.06 8.53 17.55
N LEU A 19 31.22 7.32 17.00
CA LEU A 19 30.18 6.30 16.97
C LEU A 19 30.07 5.66 18.36
N THR A 20 29.21 6.22 19.21
CA THR A 20 28.85 5.67 20.52
C THR A 20 27.43 5.09 20.47
N GLY A 21 27.17 3.98 21.18
CA GLY A 21 25.83 3.38 21.27
C GLY A 21 25.46 2.35 20.19
N LEU A 22 26.41 1.91 19.35
CA LEU A 22 26.19 0.78 18.43
C LEU A 22 25.87 -0.54 19.17
N GLU A 23 26.38 -0.68 20.39
CA GLU A 23 26.16 -1.83 21.27
C GLU A 23 24.73 -1.88 21.84
N SER A 24 24.02 -0.74 21.88
CA SER A 24 22.62 -0.65 22.33
C SER A 24 21.59 -0.85 21.23
N ILE A 25 22.02 -1.11 19.99
CA ILE A 25 21.11 -1.35 18.87
C ILE A 25 20.76 -2.84 18.87
N GLU A 26 19.63 -3.17 19.47
CA GLU A 26 19.03 -4.50 19.40
C GLU A 26 18.31 -4.65 18.05
N VAL A 27 18.78 -5.61 17.23
CA VAL A 27 18.14 -5.97 15.97
C VAL A 27 17.47 -7.32 16.15
N GLU A 28 16.15 -7.33 16.24
CA GLU A 28 15.38 -8.56 16.12
C GLU A 28 15.46 -9.04 14.67
N LYS A 29 16.07 -10.21 14.46
CA LYS A 29 16.00 -10.91 13.19
C LYS A 29 14.76 -11.81 13.22
N PRO A 30 13.66 -11.43 12.54
CA PRO A 30 12.50 -12.31 12.44
C PRO A 30 12.93 -13.59 11.73
N VAL A 31 12.77 -14.73 12.42
CA VAL A 31 12.88 -16.04 11.81
C VAL A 31 11.52 -16.37 11.24
N VAL A 32 11.39 -16.21 9.93
CA VAL A 32 10.18 -16.59 9.19
C VAL A 32 10.48 -17.86 8.40
N GLU A 33 9.62 -18.85 8.56
CA GLU A 33 9.65 -20.07 7.77
C GLU A 33 8.46 -20.04 6.82
N VAL A 34 8.72 -20.23 5.53
CA VAL A 34 7.65 -20.41 4.55
C VAL A 34 7.14 -21.83 4.70
N THR A 35 5.89 -21.96 5.10
CA THR A 35 5.23 -23.25 5.27
C THR A 35 4.62 -23.72 3.96
N ASP A 36 4.33 -25.02 3.84
CA ASP A 36 3.55 -25.54 2.70
C ASP A 36 2.17 -24.86 2.59
N ALA A 37 1.58 -24.44 3.72
CA ALA A 37 0.33 -23.70 3.73
C ALA A 37 0.45 -22.33 3.04
N ASP A 38 1.56 -21.62 3.21
CA ASP A 38 1.81 -20.34 2.52
C ASP A 38 1.93 -20.54 1.01
N VAL A 39 2.53 -21.66 0.61
CA VAL A 39 2.63 -22.07 -0.80
C VAL A 39 1.26 -22.38 -1.37
N ASP A 40 0.44 -23.17 -0.67
CA ASP A 40 -0.93 -23.50 -1.09
C ASP A 40 -1.81 -22.25 -1.21
N VAL A 41 -1.72 -21.31 -0.27
CA VAL A 41 -2.43 -20.02 -0.31
C VAL A 41 -2.01 -19.21 -1.54
N MET A 42 -0.71 -19.16 -1.84
CA MET A 42 -0.22 -18.45 -3.02
C MET A 42 -0.68 -19.12 -4.33
N LEU A 43 -0.68 -20.45 -4.39
CA LEU A 43 -1.20 -21.18 -5.54
C LEU A 43 -2.69 -20.95 -5.75
N ASP A 44 -3.49 -20.97 -4.68
CA ASP A 44 -4.93 -20.69 -4.76
C ASP A 44 -5.19 -19.25 -5.24
N THR A 45 -4.39 -18.30 -4.75
CA THR A 45 -4.43 -16.90 -5.18
C THR A 45 -4.15 -16.77 -6.68
N LEU A 46 -3.11 -17.43 -7.19
CA LEU A 46 -2.78 -17.42 -8.63
C LEU A 46 -3.88 -18.07 -9.48
N ARG A 47 -4.47 -19.16 -9.01
CA ARG A 47 -5.60 -19.81 -9.69
C ARG A 47 -6.81 -18.90 -9.79
N LYS A 48 -7.14 -18.19 -8.71
CA LYS A 48 -8.24 -17.21 -8.68
C LYS A 48 -7.98 -16.02 -9.59
N GLN A 49 -6.75 -15.52 -9.66
CA GLN A 49 -6.39 -14.43 -10.59
C GLN A 49 -6.56 -14.81 -12.07
N GLN A 50 -6.37 -16.09 -12.42
CA GLN A 50 -6.56 -16.60 -13.77
C GLN A 50 -7.97 -17.15 -14.03
N ALA A 51 -8.89 -17.03 -13.07
CA ALA A 51 -10.24 -17.52 -13.23
C ALA A 51 -11.00 -16.76 -14.33
N THR A 52 -11.82 -17.48 -15.08
CA THR A 52 -12.72 -16.89 -16.07
C THR A 52 -14.10 -16.72 -15.46
N TRP A 53 -14.66 -15.52 -15.57
CA TRP A 53 -16.02 -15.23 -15.09
C TRP A 53 -17.05 -15.86 -16.00
N LYS A 54 -18.06 -16.49 -15.40
CA LYS A 54 -19.24 -17.01 -16.09
C LYS A 54 -20.48 -16.40 -15.47
N GLU A 55 -21.42 -15.96 -16.29
CA GLU A 55 -22.70 -15.46 -15.81
C GLU A 55 -23.44 -16.55 -15.02
N LYS A 56 -23.98 -16.15 -13.88
CA LYS A 56 -24.71 -16.97 -12.93
C LYS A 56 -25.95 -16.20 -12.51
N ASP A 57 -27.09 -16.87 -12.53
CA ASP A 57 -28.34 -16.37 -11.96
C ASP A 57 -28.43 -16.73 -10.48
N GLY A 58 -28.68 -15.75 -9.61
CA GLY A 58 -28.84 -15.97 -8.18
C GLY A 58 -28.33 -14.81 -7.32
N ALA A 59 -28.31 -15.02 -6.00
CA ALA A 59 -27.64 -14.10 -5.09
C ALA A 59 -26.14 -14.10 -5.36
N ALA A 60 -25.51 -12.92 -5.26
CA ALA A 60 -24.07 -12.78 -5.39
C ALA A 60 -23.37 -13.32 -4.13
N ASP A 61 -22.44 -14.24 -4.33
CA ASP A 61 -21.60 -14.80 -3.27
C ASP A 61 -20.32 -13.98 -3.09
N ALA A 62 -19.63 -14.15 -1.96
CA ALA A 62 -18.41 -13.40 -1.61
C ALA A 62 -17.24 -13.54 -2.60
N GLU A 63 -17.33 -14.45 -3.58
CA GLU A 63 -16.31 -14.65 -4.62
C GLU A 63 -16.81 -14.26 -6.02
N ASP A 64 -18.04 -13.75 -6.14
CA ASP A 64 -18.64 -13.37 -7.41
C ASP A 64 -18.19 -11.98 -7.87
N ARG A 65 -18.32 -11.74 -9.18
CA ARG A 65 -18.14 -10.43 -9.81
C ARG A 65 -19.50 -9.91 -10.23
N VAL A 66 -19.82 -8.70 -9.77
CA VAL A 66 -21.05 -7.99 -10.13
C VAL A 66 -20.72 -6.71 -10.87
N THR A 67 -21.54 -6.38 -11.85
CA THR A 67 -21.52 -5.05 -12.49
C THR A 67 -22.68 -4.26 -11.88
N ILE A 68 -22.37 -3.13 -11.26
CA ILE A 68 -23.34 -2.30 -10.54
C ILE A 68 -23.27 -0.85 -10.99
N ASP A 69 -24.43 -0.20 -10.99
CA ASP A 69 -24.54 1.25 -11.10
C ASP A 69 -24.88 1.78 -9.71
N PHE A 70 -24.10 2.74 -9.20
CA PHE A 70 -24.35 3.30 -7.88
C PHE A 70 -24.29 4.83 -7.88
N THR A 71 -24.98 5.41 -6.91
CA THR A 71 -25.00 6.85 -6.66
C THR A 71 -24.98 7.06 -5.14
N GLY A 72 -23.84 7.50 -4.64
CA GLY A 72 -23.59 7.88 -3.26
C GLY A 72 -24.09 9.29 -3.00
N SER A 73 -24.80 9.45 -1.90
CA SER A 73 -25.25 10.74 -1.39
C SER A 73 -24.85 10.86 0.08
N VAL A 74 -24.49 12.08 0.49
CA VAL A 74 -24.26 12.43 1.89
C VAL A 74 -25.33 13.46 2.24
N ASP A 75 -26.12 13.17 3.28
CA ASP A 75 -27.22 14.04 3.71
C ASP A 75 -28.24 14.40 2.60
N GLY A 76 -28.39 13.53 1.60
CA GLY A 76 -29.29 13.71 0.46
C GLY A 76 -28.71 14.53 -0.71
N GLU A 77 -27.47 15.01 -0.59
CA GLU A 77 -26.74 15.66 -1.68
C GLU A 77 -25.74 14.68 -2.32
N GLU A 78 -25.80 14.54 -3.65
CA GLU A 78 -24.80 13.79 -4.41
C GLU A 78 -23.45 14.51 -4.31
N PHE A 79 -22.38 13.79 -4.01
CA PHE A 79 -21.03 14.34 -3.95
C PHE A 79 -20.17 13.91 -5.14
N GLU A 80 -19.15 14.71 -5.46
CA GLU A 80 -18.24 14.43 -6.59
C GLU A 80 -17.47 13.12 -6.36
N GLY A 81 -17.55 12.20 -7.33
CA GLY A 81 -16.99 10.84 -7.20
C GLY A 81 -17.94 9.80 -6.58
N GLY A 82 -19.15 10.19 -6.17
CA GLY A 82 -20.16 9.28 -5.63
C GLY A 82 -20.94 8.46 -6.68
N LYS A 83 -20.77 8.72 -7.98
CA LYS A 83 -21.55 8.08 -9.04
C LYS A 83 -20.68 7.27 -10.00
N ALA A 84 -21.07 6.03 -10.25
CA ALA A 84 -20.46 5.18 -11.26
C ALA A 84 -21.52 4.37 -12.02
N THR A 85 -21.26 4.18 -13.32
CA THR A 85 -22.05 3.33 -14.22
C THR A 85 -21.15 2.26 -14.81
N ASP A 86 -21.67 1.05 -15.02
CA ASP A 86 -20.91 -0.14 -15.43
C ASP A 86 -19.73 -0.45 -14.49
N PHE A 87 -19.90 -0.17 -13.18
CA PHE A 87 -18.83 -0.40 -12.23
C PHE A 87 -18.69 -1.90 -11.93
N VAL A 88 -17.55 -2.45 -12.29
CA VAL A 88 -17.22 -3.85 -12.06
C VAL A 88 -16.65 -4.01 -10.65
N LEU A 89 -17.37 -4.70 -9.79
CA LEU A 89 -16.93 -5.07 -8.44
C LEU A 89 -16.75 -6.58 -8.35
N ALA A 90 -15.52 -7.03 -8.09
CA ALA A 90 -15.28 -8.39 -7.63
C ALA A 90 -15.38 -8.42 -6.10
N MET A 91 -16.16 -9.33 -5.51
CA MET A 91 -16.41 -9.35 -4.06
C MET A 91 -15.31 -10.07 -3.25
N GLY A 92 -14.23 -10.51 -3.91
CA GLY A 92 -13.15 -11.29 -3.31
C GLY A 92 -12.13 -10.49 -2.49
N PRO A 93 -11.26 -11.20 -1.73
CA PRO A 93 -10.26 -10.58 -0.87
C PRO A 93 -9.24 -9.79 -1.70
N GLY A 94 -9.21 -8.47 -1.50
CA GLY A 94 -8.30 -7.54 -2.20
C GLY A 94 -8.97 -6.58 -3.19
N SER A 95 -10.27 -6.73 -3.47
CA SER A 95 -11.02 -5.77 -4.28
C SER A 95 -11.58 -4.60 -3.48
N TYR A 96 -11.59 -4.73 -2.16
CA TYR A 96 -12.11 -3.71 -1.25
C TYR A 96 -11.20 -3.58 -0.03
N ASP A 97 -10.52 -2.44 0.09
CA ASP A 97 -9.83 -2.01 1.31
C ASP A 97 -10.85 -1.20 2.14
N SER A 98 -11.10 -1.64 3.37
CA SER A 98 -11.86 -1.00 4.45
C SER A 98 -12.49 0.38 4.20
N GLY A 99 -13.84 0.50 4.21
CA GLY A 99 -14.51 1.83 4.28
C GLY A 99 -15.89 2.05 3.63
N LEU A 100 -16.65 1.00 3.28
CA LEU A 100 -18.04 1.07 2.78
C LEU A 100 -18.91 0.34 3.79
#